data_AF-H0TL84-F1
#
_entry.id   AF-H0TL84-F1
#
_cell.length_a   1.000
_cell.length_b   1.000
_cell.length_c   1.000
_cell.angle_alpha   90.00
_cell.angle_beta   90.00
_cell.angle_gamma   90.00
#
_symmetry.space_group_name_H-M   'P 1'
#
loop_
_entity.id
_entity.type
_entity.pdbx_description
1 polymer ?
#
loop_
_entity_poly.entity_id
_entity_poly.type
_entity_poly.pdbx_seq_one_letter_code
_entity_poly.pdbx_strand_id
1 'polypeptide(L)'
;MTYAHEGIALDVSALADWVGAAAVTLKPLVDVLQAHGFAAERLHADDTTVPVLAKGKTRTGACGPMCATIAPSPGMLRPGAVFFYSPDRSGTHPEAHLKGYAGLMQADAYAGFNRLYEASRKPGPIIEIGCWAHARRKFFELARLKKAPIASEAVQKIDTLFAIEREINGVPAQQRAAMRNERSRPLVEELHAFLRGRRAKLSGKSETARAIDYSLKRWEVFTRFPDDGRLCMSNNAAERELRTVAVGRKNWTFAGSDEGAAGLRPSTR
;
A
#
# COMPACT_ATOMS: atom_id res chain seq x y z
N MET A 1 21.97 -18.14 -20.48
CA MET A 1 22.34 -16.94 -19.70
C MET A 1 23.12 -16.00 -20.61
N THR A 2 22.83 -14.70 -20.57
CA THR A 2 23.26 -13.68 -21.54
C THR A 2 24.79 -13.62 -21.75
N TYR A 3 25.60 -13.96 -20.76
CA TYR A 3 27.08 -13.93 -20.83
C TYR A 3 27.71 -15.10 -21.61
N ALA A 4 26.99 -16.20 -21.80
CA ALA A 4 27.49 -17.34 -22.58
C ALA A 4 27.63 -16.99 -24.07
N HIS A 5 26.83 -16.04 -24.56
CA HIS A 5 26.93 -15.50 -25.93
C HIS A 5 28.18 -14.64 -26.13
N GLU A 6 28.82 -14.18 -25.05
CA GLU A 6 30.06 -13.42 -25.06
C GLU A 6 31.30 -14.30 -24.76
N GLY A 7 31.12 -15.63 -24.70
CA GLY A 7 32.20 -16.59 -24.43
C GLY A 7 32.63 -16.66 -22.96
N ILE A 8 31.89 -16.04 -22.05
CA ILE A 8 32.23 -15.99 -20.62
C ILE A 8 31.39 -17.02 -19.85
N ALA A 9 32.08 -17.99 -19.24
CA ALA A 9 31.47 -18.95 -18.32
C ALA A 9 31.38 -18.34 -16.91
N LEU A 10 30.20 -17.83 -16.55
CA LEU A 10 29.89 -17.40 -15.19
C LEU A 10 28.88 -18.34 -14.56
N ASP A 11 29.22 -18.85 -13.38
CA ASP A 11 28.29 -19.61 -12.57
C ASP A 11 27.26 -18.70 -11.89
N VAL A 12 26.08 -19.26 -11.62
CA VAL A 12 24.98 -18.56 -10.94
C VAL A 12 25.38 -18.16 -9.51
N SER A 13 26.17 -18.97 -8.81
CA SER A 13 26.65 -18.67 -7.46
C SER A 13 27.56 -17.43 -7.49
N ALA A 14 28.46 -17.32 -8.46
CA ALA A 14 29.35 -16.16 -8.59
C ALA A 14 28.55 -14.86 -8.81
N LEU A 15 27.52 -14.89 -9.65
CA LEU A 15 26.61 -13.75 -9.84
C LEU A 15 25.83 -13.42 -8.55
N ALA A 16 25.35 -14.44 -7.83
CA ALA A 16 24.64 -14.26 -6.58
C ALA A 16 25.54 -13.66 -5.49
N ASP A 17 26.80 -14.11 -5.40
CA ASP A 17 27.79 -13.58 -4.46
C ASP A 17 28.10 -12.11 -4.74
N TRP A 18 28.22 -11.71 -6.02
CA TRP A 18 28.40 -10.30 -6.39
C TRP A 18 27.21 -9.43 -6.00
N VAL A 19 25.99 -9.93 -6.23
CA VAL A 19 24.76 -9.22 -5.79
C VAL A 19 24.73 -9.12 -4.26
N GLY A 20 25.10 -10.18 -3.54
CA GLY A 20 25.22 -10.19 -2.09
C GLY A 20 26.23 -9.16 -1.57
N ALA A 21 27.42 -9.12 -2.16
CA ALA A 21 28.46 -8.15 -1.82
C ALA A 21 28.02 -6.71 -2.07
N ALA A 22 27.33 -6.45 -3.19
CA ALA A 22 26.74 -5.14 -3.47
C ALA A 22 25.66 -4.76 -2.44
N ALA A 23 24.80 -5.70 -2.04
CA ALA A 23 23.76 -5.46 -1.04
C ALA A 23 24.36 -5.11 0.35
N VAL A 24 25.43 -5.80 0.75
CA VAL A 24 26.17 -5.48 1.99
C VAL A 24 26.82 -4.10 1.90
N THR A 25 27.48 -3.80 0.78
CA THR A 25 28.16 -2.52 0.56
C THR A 25 27.18 -1.34 0.60
N LEU A 26 25.96 -1.51 0.06
CA LEU A 26 24.92 -0.48 0.03
C LEU A 26 24.10 -0.37 1.34
N LYS A 27 24.34 -1.25 2.33
CA LYS A 27 23.58 -1.26 3.59
C LYS A 27 23.57 0.09 4.34
N PRO A 28 24.67 0.85 4.46
CA PRO A 28 24.63 2.14 5.13
C PRO A 28 23.71 3.16 4.43
N LEU A 29 23.66 3.15 3.09
CA LEU A 29 22.77 4.02 2.32
C LEU A 29 21.31 3.64 2.54
N VAL A 30 21.02 2.34 2.54
CA VAL A 30 19.69 1.81 2.90
C VAL A 30 19.26 2.32 4.28
N ASP A 31 20.16 2.26 5.27
CA ASP A 31 19.82 2.66 6.64
C ASP A 31 19.49 4.15 6.75
N VAL A 32 20.23 5.00 6.03
CA VAL A 32 19.94 6.42 5.92
C VAL A 32 18.60 6.67 5.23
N LEU A 33 18.32 5.99 4.11
CA LEU A 33 17.03 6.09 3.41
C LEU A 33 15.86 5.63 4.30
N GLN A 34 16.07 4.59 5.10
CA GLN A 34 15.08 4.09 6.05
C GLN A 34 14.81 5.10 7.17
N ALA A 35 15.86 5.62 7.80
CA ALA A 35 15.73 6.63 8.84
C ALA A 35 15.02 7.88 8.31
N HIS A 36 15.37 8.32 7.10
CA HIS A 36 14.74 9.46 6.46
C HIS A 36 13.26 9.20 6.14
N GLY A 37 12.91 8.03 5.60
CA GLY A 37 11.52 7.64 5.32
C GLY A 37 10.67 7.63 6.58
N PHE A 38 11.20 7.11 7.69
CA PHE A 38 10.51 7.07 8.98
C PHE A 38 10.48 8.40 9.73
N ALA A 39 11.21 9.42 9.29
CA ALA A 39 11.10 10.78 9.81
C ALA A 39 9.92 11.56 9.19
N ALA A 40 9.28 11.02 8.15
CA ALA A 40 8.19 11.70 7.46
C ALA A 40 6.91 11.74 8.28
N GLU A 41 6.12 12.81 8.15
CA GLU A 41 4.83 12.94 8.86
C GLU A 41 3.80 11.88 8.43
N ARG A 42 3.96 11.33 7.23
CA ARG A 42 3.03 10.39 6.61
C ARG A 42 3.76 9.34 5.80
N LEU A 43 3.35 8.09 5.99
CA LEU A 43 3.77 6.95 5.17
C LEU A 43 2.62 6.45 4.31
N HIS A 44 3.00 5.88 3.18
CA HIS A 44 2.18 4.89 2.50
C HIS A 44 2.70 3.50 2.93
N ALA A 45 1.81 2.53 3.06
CA ALA A 45 2.17 1.17 3.43
C ALA A 45 1.30 0.20 2.65
N ASP A 46 1.92 -0.80 2.05
CA ASP A 46 1.23 -1.87 1.35
C ASP A 46 2.03 -3.16 1.49
N ASP A 47 1.36 -4.28 1.30
CA ASP A 47 1.93 -5.62 1.45
C ASP A 47 1.73 -6.39 0.13
N THR A 48 2.82 -6.99 -0.36
CA THR A 48 2.75 -7.87 -1.51
C THR A 48 3.56 -9.12 -1.30
N THR A 49 3.29 -10.09 -2.16
CA THR A 49 3.57 -11.47 -1.88
C THR A 49 4.69 -12.11 -2.71
N VAL A 50 5.89 -12.30 -2.17
CA VAL A 50 7.01 -12.96 -2.87
C VAL A 50 7.08 -14.48 -2.58
N PRO A 51 7.18 -15.35 -3.60
CA PRO A 51 7.46 -16.77 -3.40
C PRO A 51 8.94 -17.03 -3.04
N VAL A 52 9.18 -17.88 -2.02
CA VAL A 52 10.53 -18.24 -1.54
C VAL A 52 10.66 -19.77 -1.45
N LEU A 53 11.81 -20.30 -1.87
CA LEU A 53 12.16 -21.71 -1.82
C LEU A 53 12.51 -22.11 -0.37
N ALA A 54 11.96 -23.23 0.10
CA ALA A 54 12.40 -23.87 1.34
C ALA A 54 12.78 -25.34 1.06
N LYS A 55 13.63 -25.92 1.90
CA LYS A 55 14.03 -27.33 1.76
C LYS A 55 12.80 -28.25 1.71
N GLY A 56 12.64 -28.97 0.60
CA GLY A 56 11.63 -30.02 0.42
C GLY A 56 10.20 -29.57 0.08
N LYS A 57 9.88 -28.27 0.16
CA LYS A 57 8.60 -27.68 -0.31
C LYS A 57 8.83 -26.22 -0.67
N THR A 58 8.27 -25.74 -1.78
CA THR A 58 8.04 -24.31 -1.97
C THR A 58 7.14 -23.85 -0.82
N ARG A 59 7.62 -22.96 0.06
CA ARG A 59 6.72 -22.27 0.98
C ARG A 59 5.98 -21.23 0.16
N THR A 60 4.92 -21.66 -0.51
CA THR A 60 3.90 -20.77 -1.05
C THR A 60 3.23 -20.10 0.14
N GLY A 61 3.59 -18.86 0.47
CA GLY A 61 2.94 -18.12 1.58
C GLY A 61 3.80 -17.21 2.44
N ALA A 62 5.09 -17.04 2.13
CA ALA A 62 6.03 -16.15 2.81
C ALA A 62 6.48 -14.96 1.94
N CYS A 63 5.59 -14.42 1.13
CA CYS A 63 5.19 -13.03 1.22
C CYS A 63 5.65 -12.19 2.42
N GLY A 64 6.84 -11.61 2.31
CA GLY A 64 7.23 -10.45 3.11
C GLY A 64 6.58 -9.16 2.62
N PRO A 65 5.88 -8.39 3.49
CA PRO A 65 5.40 -7.05 3.15
C PRO A 65 6.57 -6.18 2.76
N MET A 66 6.65 -5.87 1.48
CA MET A 66 7.48 -4.79 1.01
C MET A 66 6.77 -3.45 1.31
N CYS A 67 6.93 -2.95 2.54
CA CYS A 67 6.27 -1.71 2.99
C CYS A 67 6.95 -0.47 2.41
N ALA A 68 6.54 -0.05 1.21
CA ALA A 68 7.00 1.17 0.55
C ALA A 68 6.59 2.43 1.33
N THR A 69 7.45 2.86 2.24
CA THR A 69 7.27 4.11 2.99
C THR A 69 7.59 5.29 2.09
N ILE A 70 6.56 6.04 1.67
CA ILE A 70 6.68 7.17 0.74
C ILE A 70 6.40 8.47 1.47
N ALA A 71 7.45 9.26 1.63
CA ALA A 71 7.40 10.60 2.18
C ALA A 71 7.31 11.64 1.05
N PRO A 72 6.21 12.40 0.90
CA PRO A 72 6.28 13.65 0.15
C PRO A 72 7.04 14.67 1.00
N SER A 73 8.30 14.93 0.68
CA SER A 73 9.01 16.10 1.24
C SER A 73 8.83 17.29 0.28
N PRO A 74 8.43 18.47 0.75
CA PRO A 74 8.70 19.71 0.02
C PRO A 74 10.20 19.76 -0.31
N GLY A 75 10.55 19.96 -1.58
CA GLY A 75 11.93 20.13 -2.02
C GLY A 75 12.68 18.87 -2.49
N MET A 76 12.07 17.67 -2.50
CA MET A 76 12.66 16.50 -3.16
C MET A 76 12.10 16.28 -4.57
N LEU A 77 12.98 15.89 -5.49
CA LEU A 77 12.62 15.47 -6.86
C LEU A 77 11.76 14.20 -6.87
N ARG A 78 11.97 13.27 -5.92
CA ARG A 78 11.16 12.03 -5.77
C ARG A 78 11.08 11.57 -4.31
N PRO A 79 9.96 10.98 -3.87
CA PRO A 79 9.87 10.28 -2.58
C PRO A 79 10.84 9.10 -2.50
N GLY A 80 11.45 8.88 -1.34
CA GLY A 80 12.16 7.63 -1.05
C GLY A 80 11.16 6.48 -0.86
N ALA A 81 11.52 5.26 -1.27
CA ALA A 81 10.78 4.04 -0.98
C ALA A 81 11.70 3.06 -0.25
N VAL A 82 11.21 2.53 0.87
CA VAL A 82 11.94 1.54 1.68
C VAL A 82 11.23 0.21 1.55
N PHE A 83 11.98 -0.87 1.49
CA PHE A 83 11.43 -2.19 1.24
C PHE A 83 11.90 -3.15 2.32
N PHE A 84 10.94 -3.80 2.97
CA PHE A 84 11.19 -4.83 3.96
C PHE A 84 10.81 -6.19 3.39
N TYR A 85 11.56 -7.21 3.79
CA TYR A 85 11.18 -8.60 3.56
C TYR A 85 10.89 -9.23 4.91
N SER A 86 9.97 -10.19 4.94
CA SER A 86 9.65 -10.97 6.11
C SER A 86 9.32 -12.41 5.73
N PRO A 87 9.65 -13.40 6.56
CA PRO A 87 9.38 -14.81 6.27
C PRO A 87 7.90 -15.20 6.33
N ASP A 88 7.01 -14.32 6.80
CA ASP A 88 5.57 -14.52 6.74
C ASP A 88 4.79 -13.18 6.78
N ARG A 89 3.46 -13.29 6.72
CA ARG A 89 2.50 -12.18 6.76
C ARG A 89 1.97 -11.90 8.17
N SER A 90 2.72 -12.24 9.21
CA SER A 90 2.35 -11.92 10.58
C SER A 90 2.43 -10.41 10.81
N GLY A 91 1.51 -9.88 11.63
CA GLY A 91 1.55 -8.49 12.08
C GLY A 91 2.79 -8.14 12.91
N THR A 92 3.48 -9.15 13.45
CA THR A 92 4.72 -8.95 14.22
C THR A 92 5.84 -8.28 13.41
N HIS A 93 5.86 -8.49 12.09
CA HIS A 93 6.85 -7.90 11.19
C HIS A 93 6.66 -6.39 10.99
N PRO A 94 5.49 -5.90 10.54
CA PRO A 94 5.29 -4.46 10.45
C PRO A 94 5.35 -3.78 11.83
N GLU A 95 4.99 -4.45 12.92
CA GLU A 95 5.24 -3.95 14.28
C GLU A 95 6.73 -3.71 14.57
N ALA A 96 7.59 -4.67 14.20
CA ALA A 96 9.03 -4.54 14.35
C ALA A 96 9.61 -3.45 13.44
N HIS A 97 9.23 -3.43 12.15
CA HIS A 97 9.73 -2.46 11.18
C HIS A 97 9.34 -1.02 11.55
N LEU A 98 8.11 -0.82 12.03
CA LEU A 98 7.59 0.51 12.34
C LEU A 98 7.72 0.86 13.82
N LYS A 99 8.41 0.06 14.65
CA LYS A 99 8.49 0.23 16.11
C LYS A 99 8.76 1.67 16.57
N GLY A 100 9.62 2.40 15.87
CA GLY A 100 9.97 3.79 16.18
C GLY A 100 9.07 4.86 15.55
N TYR A 101 8.18 4.49 14.63
CA TYR A 101 7.34 5.42 13.89
C TYR A 101 6.01 5.70 14.60
N ALA A 102 5.62 6.96 14.65
CA ALA A 102 4.27 7.41 14.98
C ALA A 102 3.91 8.56 14.04
N GLY A 103 2.68 8.57 13.53
CA GLY A 103 2.25 9.53 12.51
C GLY A 103 1.10 8.99 11.67
N LEU A 104 0.98 9.50 10.45
CA LEU A 104 -0.08 9.14 9.52
C LEU A 104 0.36 7.94 8.68
N MET A 105 -0.49 6.94 8.47
CA MET A 105 -0.21 5.82 7.56
C MET A 105 -1.39 5.54 6.64
N GLN A 106 -1.20 5.83 5.36
CA GLN A 106 -2.11 5.43 4.31
C GLN A 106 -1.87 3.96 3.97
N ALA A 107 -2.89 3.13 4.15
CA ALA A 107 -2.80 1.71 3.87
C ALA A 107 -4.09 1.17 3.25
N ASP A 108 -4.03 -0.07 2.79
CA ASP A 108 -5.22 -0.86 2.52
C ASP A 108 -5.85 -1.40 3.83
N ALA A 109 -6.75 -2.36 3.74
CA ALA A 109 -7.40 -2.97 4.92
C ALA A 109 -6.65 -4.20 5.45
N TYR A 110 -5.32 -4.23 5.30
CA TYR A 110 -4.55 -5.39 5.72
C TYR A 110 -4.54 -5.55 7.24
N ALA A 111 -5.06 -6.70 7.70
CA ALA A 111 -5.20 -6.98 9.13
C ALA A 111 -3.87 -7.03 9.89
N GLY A 112 -2.74 -7.30 9.20
CA GLY A 112 -1.41 -7.28 9.81
C GLY A 112 -1.00 -5.91 10.35
N PHE A 113 -1.65 -4.83 9.92
CA PHE A 113 -1.40 -3.49 10.46
C PHE A 113 -2.26 -3.13 11.67
N ASN A 114 -3.26 -3.92 12.06
CA ASN A 114 -4.23 -3.53 13.10
C ASN A 114 -3.57 -3.13 14.43
N ARG A 115 -2.52 -3.86 14.85
CA ARG A 115 -1.79 -3.59 16.10
C ARG A 115 -1.01 -2.27 16.07
N LEU A 116 -0.69 -1.76 14.88
CA LEU A 116 -0.03 -0.47 14.71
C LEU A 116 -0.94 0.71 15.09
N TYR A 117 -2.25 0.52 15.01
CA TYR A 117 -3.25 1.55 15.25
C TYR A 117 -3.74 1.59 16.71
N GLU A 118 -3.28 0.65 17.54
CA GLU A 118 -3.66 0.58 18.95
C GLU A 118 -3.17 1.81 19.71
N ALA A 119 -4.07 2.47 20.45
CA ALA A 119 -3.76 3.67 21.22
C ALA A 119 -2.66 3.46 22.29
N SER A 120 -2.52 2.23 22.78
CA SER A 120 -1.49 1.82 23.76
C SER A 120 -0.09 1.68 23.17
N ARG A 121 0.05 1.72 21.84
CA ARG A 121 1.33 1.55 21.16
C ARG A 121 2.31 2.68 21.51
N LYS A 122 3.59 2.34 21.60
CA LYS A 122 4.71 3.30 21.78
C LYS A 122 5.52 3.41 20.48
N PRO A 123 6.05 4.59 20.12
CA PRO A 123 5.99 5.88 20.85
C PRO A 123 4.60 6.54 20.83
N GLY A 124 3.73 6.11 19.91
CA GLY A 124 2.33 6.47 19.84
C GLY A 124 1.60 5.58 18.83
N PRO A 125 0.26 5.69 18.73
CA PRO A 125 -0.49 5.02 17.69
C PRO A 125 -0.10 5.59 16.32
N ILE A 126 -0.13 4.72 15.31
CA ILE A 126 -0.20 5.16 13.93
C ILE A 126 -1.66 5.50 13.63
N ILE A 127 -1.91 6.68 13.08
CA ILE A 127 -3.24 7.08 12.64
C ILE A 127 -3.45 6.49 11.24
N GLU A 128 -4.40 5.57 11.13
CA GLU A 128 -4.73 4.91 9.86
C GLU A 128 -5.40 5.87 8.87
N ILE A 129 -5.13 5.76 7.58
CA ILE A 129 -5.88 6.45 6.52
C ILE A 129 -6.31 5.44 5.45
N GLY A 130 -7.62 5.39 5.21
CA GLY A 130 -8.24 4.36 4.37
C GLY A 130 -8.05 4.64 2.88
N CYS A 131 -7.66 3.61 2.13
CA CYS A 131 -7.53 3.70 0.67
C CYS A 131 -8.89 3.56 -0.04
N TRP A 132 -9.43 4.67 -0.57
CA TRP A 132 -10.69 4.65 -1.32
C TRP A 132 -10.60 3.85 -2.62
N ALA A 133 -9.41 3.66 -3.20
CA ALA A 133 -9.25 2.82 -4.39
C ALA A 133 -9.61 1.36 -4.08
N HIS A 134 -9.25 0.86 -2.89
CA HIS A 134 -9.63 -0.48 -2.43
C HIS A 134 -11.13 -0.60 -2.13
N ALA A 135 -11.74 0.41 -1.50
CA ALA A 135 -13.19 0.47 -1.31
C ALA A 135 -13.93 0.45 -2.65
N ARG A 136 -13.51 1.31 -3.59
CA ARG A 136 -14.06 1.38 -4.95
C ARG A 136 -13.95 0.05 -5.69
N ARG A 137 -12.81 -0.64 -5.60
CA ARG A 137 -12.58 -1.91 -6.29
C ARG A 137 -13.64 -2.96 -5.96
N LYS A 138 -14.08 -3.02 -4.70
CA LYS A 138 -15.13 -3.98 -4.27
C LYS A 138 -16.45 -3.74 -4.99
N PHE A 139 -16.85 -2.47 -5.16
CA PHE A 139 -18.04 -2.14 -5.95
C PHE A 139 -17.81 -2.36 -7.45
N PHE A 140 -16.62 -2.02 -7.96
CA PHE A 140 -16.29 -2.15 -9.37
C PHE A 140 -16.35 -3.60 -9.85
N GLU A 141 -15.78 -4.56 -9.11
CA GLU A 141 -15.86 -5.98 -9.50
C GLU A 141 -17.31 -6.49 -9.56
N LEU A 142 -18.20 -5.99 -8.68
CA LEU A 142 -19.62 -6.31 -8.74
C LEU A 142 -20.33 -5.63 -9.92
N ALA A 143 -19.98 -4.37 -10.22
CA ALA A 143 -20.54 -3.62 -11.34
C ALA A 143 -20.18 -4.25 -12.70
N ARG A 144 -18.97 -4.84 -12.83
CA ARG A 144 -18.55 -5.58 -14.04
C ARG A 144 -19.46 -6.76 -14.37
N LEU A 145 -20.11 -7.35 -13.37
CA LEU A 145 -21.06 -8.45 -13.56
C LEU A 145 -22.40 -7.99 -14.17
N LYS A 146 -22.56 -6.70 -14.51
CA LYS A 146 -23.75 -6.05 -15.10
C LYS A 146 -25.09 -6.27 -14.37
N LYS A 147 -25.07 -6.87 -13.17
CA LYS A 147 -26.25 -7.22 -12.36
C LYS A 147 -26.31 -6.48 -11.02
N ALA A 148 -25.50 -5.45 -10.82
CA ALA A 148 -25.40 -4.73 -9.54
C ALA A 148 -25.53 -3.21 -9.73
N PRO A 149 -26.74 -2.67 -10.02
CA PRO A 149 -26.94 -1.24 -10.27
C PRO A 149 -26.50 -0.37 -9.07
N ILE A 150 -26.72 -0.85 -7.84
CA ILE A 150 -26.24 -0.18 -6.62
C ILE A 150 -24.72 -0.05 -6.61
N ALA A 151 -23.99 -1.07 -7.07
CA ALA A 151 -22.54 -1.03 -7.11
C ALA A 151 -22.04 -0.06 -8.20
N SER A 152 -22.69 -0.04 -9.37
CA SER A 152 -22.38 0.94 -10.42
C SER A 152 -22.59 2.39 -9.95
N GLU A 153 -23.70 2.67 -9.26
CA GLU A 153 -23.98 3.99 -8.71
C GLU A 153 -22.96 4.38 -7.63
N ALA A 154 -22.57 3.45 -6.76
CA ALA A 154 -21.50 3.68 -5.77
C ALA A 154 -20.15 4.00 -6.45
N VAL A 155 -19.79 3.27 -7.51
CA VAL A 155 -18.56 3.55 -8.28
C VAL A 155 -18.60 4.96 -8.87
N GLN A 156 -19.72 5.37 -9.48
CA GLN A 156 -19.86 6.70 -10.06
C GLN A 156 -19.69 7.81 -9.00
N LYS A 157 -20.34 7.68 -7.84
CA LYS A 157 -20.18 8.64 -6.73
C LYS A 157 -18.74 8.74 -6.24
N ILE A 158 -18.04 7.60 -6.13
CA ILE A 158 -16.62 7.58 -5.76
C ILE A 158 -15.73 8.17 -6.88
N ASP A 159 -16.08 7.95 -8.15
CA ASP A 159 -15.35 8.51 -9.30
C ASP A 159 -15.41 10.03 -9.34
N THR A 160 -16.53 10.63 -8.94
CA THR A 160 -16.65 12.09 -8.78
C THR A 160 -15.67 12.61 -7.73
N LEU A 161 -15.50 11.91 -6.60
CA LEU A 161 -14.49 12.27 -5.59
C LEU A 161 -13.07 12.18 -6.17
N PHE A 162 -12.76 11.13 -6.93
CA PHE A 162 -11.46 10.99 -7.59
C PHE A 162 -11.22 12.04 -8.68
N ALA A 163 -12.27 12.55 -9.32
CA ALA A 163 -12.15 13.64 -10.29
C ALA A 163 -11.72 14.94 -9.59
N ILE A 164 -12.36 15.28 -8.47
CA ILE A 164 -11.96 16.42 -7.64
C ILE A 164 -10.50 16.28 -7.19
N GLU A 165 -10.10 15.10 -6.70
CA GLU A 165 -8.71 14.85 -6.26
C GLU A 165 -7.68 15.02 -7.37
N ARG A 166 -8.04 14.72 -8.63
CA ARG A 166 -7.16 14.93 -9.79
C ARG A 166 -6.96 16.42 -10.08
N GLU A 167 -8.00 17.22 -9.94
CA GLU A 167 -7.95 18.67 -10.16
C GLU A 167 -7.13 19.40 -9.08
N ILE A 168 -7.25 18.97 -7.83
CA ILE A 168 -6.58 19.63 -6.69
C ILE A 168 -5.20 19.02 -6.36
N ASN A 169 -4.70 18.14 -7.22
CA ASN A 169 -3.38 17.53 -7.02
C ASN A 169 -2.27 18.58 -7.19
N GLY A 170 -1.33 18.63 -6.26
CA GLY A 170 -0.25 19.64 -6.24
C GLY A 170 -0.63 20.97 -5.58
N VAL A 171 -1.89 21.17 -5.20
CA VAL A 171 -2.34 22.32 -4.40
C VAL A 171 -1.76 22.21 -2.97
N PRO A 172 -1.32 23.33 -2.34
CA PRO A 172 -0.84 23.33 -0.97
C PRO A 172 -1.85 22.72 0.01
N ALA A 173 -1.37 22.02 1.05
CA ALA A 173 -2.21 21.23 1.94
C ALA A 173 -3.39 22.01 2.54
N GLN A 174 -3.17 23.25 3.00
CA GLN A 174 -4.25 24.07 3.56
C GLN A 174 -5.35 24.39 2.53
N GLN A 175 -4.96 24.80 1.32
CA GLN A 175 -5.90 25.09 0.23
C GLN A 175 -6.61 23.82 -0.23
N ARG A 176 -5.89 22.70 -0.31
CA ARG A 176 -6.46 21.39 -0.64
C ARG A 176 -7.52 20.96 0.36
N ALA A 177 -7.28 21.15 1.66
CA ALA A 177 -8.28 20.89 2.70
C ALA A 177 -9.52 21.79 2.55
N ALA A 178 -9.35 23.08 2.28
CA ALA A 178 -10.47 24.00 2.04
C ALA A 178 -11.33 23.56 0.83
N MET A 179 -10.70 23.26 -0.31
CA MET A 179 -11.39 22.77 -1.52
C MET A 179 -12.12 21.45 -1.27
N ARG A 180 -11.54 20.54 -0.48
CA ARG A 180 -12.20 19.28 -0.09
C ARG A 180 -13.41 19.51 0.81
N ASN A 181 -13.34 20.45 1.75
CA ASN A 181 -14.46 20.80 2.60
C ASN A 181 -15.63 21.37 1.77
N GLU A 182 -15.34 22.21 0.78
CA GLU A 182 -16.36 22.78 -0.11
C GLU A 182 -16.94 21.75 -1.09
N ARG A 183 -16.08 20.96 -1.73
CA ARG A 183 -16.46 20.13 -2.89
C ARG A 183 -16.62 18.65 -2.57
N SER A 184 -15.73 18.08 -1.76
CA SER A 184 -15.70 16.64 -1.49
C SER A 184 -16.58 16.24 -0.31
N ARG A 185 -16.61 17.03 0.78
CA ARG A 185 -17.37 16.69 2.00
C ARG A 185 -18.87 16.48 1.73
N PRO A 186 -19.58 17.35 0.98
CA PRO A 186 -21.00 17.12 0.69
C PRO A 186 -21.23 15.81 -0.07
N LEU A 187 -20.34 15.47 -1.01
CA LEU A 187 -20.42 14.22 -1.79
C LEU A 187 -20.11 12.98 -0.94
N VAL A 188 -19.19 13.08 0.01
CA VAL A 188 -18.91 12.02 0.99
C VAL A 188 -20.13 11.78 1.87
N GLU A 189 -20.78 12.84 2.38
CA GLU A 189 -21.99 12.74 3.18
C GLU A 189 -23.16 12.13 2.40
N GLU A 190 -23.35 12.57 1.15
CA GLU A 190 -24.34 12.00 0.24
C GLU A 190 -24.08 10.51 -0.01
N LEU A 191 -22.83 10.14 -0.28
CA LEU A 191 -22.44 8.74 -0.45
C LEU A 191 -22.67 7.92 0.83
N HIS A 192 -22.38 8.48 2.01
CA HIS A 192 -22.65 7.81 3.27
C HIS A 192 -24.14 7.50 3.44
N ALA A 193 -24.99 8.51 3.24
CA ALA A 193 -26.44 8.38 3.33
C ALA A 193 -26.97 7.35 2.31
N PHE A 194 -26.49 7.42 1.07
CA PHE A 194 -26.79 6.47 0.02
C PHE A 194 -26.45 5.03 0.43
N LEU A 195 -25.22 4.78 0.88
CA LEU A 195 -24.76 3.45 1.27
C LEU A 195 -25.57 2.89 2.44
N ARG A 196 -25.85 3.70 3.48
CA ARG A 196 -26.70 3.30 4.60
C ARG A 196 -28.12 2.94 4.14
N GLY A 197 -28.73 3.79 3.31
CA GLY A 197 -30.07 3.60 2.78
C GLY A 197 -30.20 2.34 1.92
N ARG A 198 -29.17 2.02 1.13
CA ARG A 198 -29.12 0.78 0.35
C ARG A 198 -28.87 -0.44 1.23
N ARG A 199 -27.97 -0.33 2.21
CA ARG A 199 -27.64 -1.44 3.12
C ARG A 199 -28.82 -1.95 3.92
N ALA A 200 -29.71 -1.04 4.36
CA ALA A 200 -30.92 -1.39 5.10
C ALA A 200 -31.91 -2.27 4.30
N LYS A 201 -31.84 -2.21 2.97
CA LYS A 201 -32.73 -2.95 2.05
C LYS A 201 -32.13 -4.24 1.51
N LEU A 202 -30.88 -4.54 1.86
CA LEU A 202 -30.14 -5.69 1.35
C LEU A 202 -29.98 -6.77 2.43
N SER A 203 -30.15 -8.03 2.02
CA SER A 203 -29.78 -9.17 2.87
C SER A 203 -28.27 -9.15 3.15
N GLY A 204 -27.88 -9.50 4.38
CA GLY A 204 -26.47 -9.62 4.78
C GLY A 204 -25.68 -10.67 3.99
N LYS A 205 -26.35 -11.58 3.28
CA LYS A 205 -25.71 -12.56 2.37
C LYS A 205 -25.36 -11.97 0.99
N SER A 206 -25.83 -10.77 0.66
CA SER A 206 -25.55 -10.11 -0.62
C SER A 206 -24.10 -9.65 -0.70
N GLU A 207 -23.42 -9.93 -1.81
CA GLU A 207 -22.07 -9.39 -2.07
C GLU A 207 -22.06 -7.86 -2.09
N THR A 208 -23.13 -7.23 -2.59
CA THR A 208 -23.29 -5.77 -2.53
C THR A 208 -23.37 -5.28 -1.08
N ALA A 209 -24.10 -6.00 -0.21
CA ALA A 209 -24.15 -5.66 1.22
C ALA A 209 -22.77 -5.77 1.88
N ARG A 210 -21.98 -6.80 1.54
CA ARG A 210 -20.59 -6.97 2.03
C ARG A 210 -19.67 -5.83 1.58
N ALA A 211 -19.79 -5.39 0.33
CA ALA A 211 -19.03 -4.24 -0.18
C ALA A 211 -19.41 -2.93 0.51
N ILE A 212 -20.71 -2.73 0.79
CA ILE A 212 -21.18 -1.59 1.57
C ILE A 212 -20.65 -1.65 3.01
N ASP A 213 -20.77 -2.81 3.67
CA ASP A 213 -20.32 -3.00 5.06
C ASP A 213 -18.82 -2.76 5.22
N TYR A 214 -18.01 -3.13 4.22
CA TYR A 214 -16.59 -2.82 4.21
C TYR A 214 -16.31 -1.31 4.33
N SER A 215 -17.09 -0.50 3.60
CA SER A 215 -16.93 0.96 3.62
C SER A 215 -17.49 1.57 4.91
N LEU A 216 -18.71 1.16 5.31
CA LEU A 216 -19.40 1.74 6.46
C LEU A 216 -18.72 1.41 7.80
N LYS A 217 -18.19 0.20 7.98
CA LYS A 217 -17.52 -0.19 9.24
C LYS A 217 -16.25 0.62 9.52
N ARG A 218 -15.66 1.22 8.50
CA ARG A 218 -14.40 1.97 8.57
C ARG A 218 -14.56 3.39 8.04
N TRP A 219 -15.78 3.92 8.10
CA TRP A 219 -16.11 5.20 7.48
C TRP A 219 -15.21 6.32 7.99
N GLU A 220 -14.99 6.39 9.30
CA GLU A 220 -14.10 7.37 9.93
C GLU A 220 -12.69 7.36 9.31
N VAL A 221 -12.11 6.17 9.12
CA VAL A 221 -10.79 5.97 8.51
C VAL A 221 -10.75 6.45 7.05
N PHE A 222 -11.84 6.24 6.31
CA PHE A 222 -11.98 6.74 4.94
C PHE A 222 -12.21 8.25 4.88
N THR A 223 -12.83 8.85 5.90
CA THR A 223 -13.23 10.27 5.88
C THR A 223 -12.25 11.20 6.59
N ARG A 224 -11.00 10.79 6.85
CA ARG A 224 -9.96 11.69 7.38
C ARG A 224 -9.41 12.65 6.32
N PHE A 225 -9.42 12.24 5.04
CA PHE A 225 -8.81 13.04 3.95
C PHE A 225 -9.43 14.44 3.73
N PRO A 226 -10.74 14.69 3.91
CA PRO A 226 -11.29 16.03 3.75
C PRO A 226 -10.77 17.03 4.78
N ASP A 227 -10.44 16.54 5.99
CA ASP A 227 -9.96 17.37 7.10
C ASP A 227 -8.48 17.74 6.99
N ASP A 228 -7.69 16.91 6.31
CA ASP A 228 -6.23 17.09 6.23
C ASP A 228 -5.72 16.97 4.79
N GLY A 229 -5.30 18.12 4.23
CA GLY A 229 -4.77 18.23 2.87
C GLY A 229 -3.45 17.49 2.62
N ARG A 230 -2.75 17.06 3.68
CA ARG A 230 -1.56 16.19 3.57
C ARG A 230 -1.95 14.76 3.19
N LEU A 231 -3.19 14.35 3.43
CA LEU A 231 -3.66 13.00 3.17
C LEU A 231 -4.01 12.78 1.70
N CYS A 232 -3.86 11.53 1.25
CA CYS A 232 -4.29 11.09 -0.08
C CYS A 232 -5.62 10.34 0.05
N MET A 233 -6.40 10.30 -1.03
CA MET A 233 -7.60 9.46 -1.08
C MET A 233 -7.26 7.99 -1.41
N SER A 234 -6.07 7.73 -1.98
CA SER A 234 -5.60 6.39 -2.33
C SER A 234 -4.18 6.11 -1.87
N ASN A 235 -3.86 4.80 -1.83
CA ASN A 235 -2.53 4.27 -1.51
C ASN A 235 -1.70 3.96 -2.77
N ASN A 236 -2.07 4.54 -3.92
CA ASN A 236 -1.46 4.22 -5.22
C ASN A 236 0.05 4.48 -5.25
N ALA A 237 0.55 5.33 -4.36
CA ALA A 237 1.98 5.57 -4.22
C ALA A 237 2.71 4.27 -3.85
N ALA A 238 2.30 3.57 -2.79
CA ALA A 238 2.91 2.29 -2.40
C ALA A 238 2.67 1.20 -3.45
N GLU A 239 1.45 1.12 -4.01
CA GLU A 239 1.12 0.16 -5.07
C GLU A 239 2.02 0.30 -6.30
N ARG A 240 2.39 1.54 -6.68
CA ARG A 240 3.27 1.81 -7.81
C ARG A 240 4.69 1.29 -7.56
N GLU A 241 5.23 1.48 -6.37
CA GLU A 241 6.55 0.95 -6.02
C GLU A 241 6.55 -0.59 -5.96
N LEU A 242 5.46 -1.18 -5.45
CA LEU A 242 5.28 -2.63 -5.43
C LEU A 242 5.07 -3.25 -6.82
N ARG A 243 4.64 -2.46 -7.82
CA ARG A 243 4.50 -2.93 -9.19
C ARG A 243 5.80 -3.52 -9.73
N THR A 244 6.95 -3.01 -9.30
CA THR A 244 8.28 -3.52 -9.70
C THR A 244 8.46 -4.99 -9.29
N VAL A 245 8.02 -5.36 -8.08
CA VAL A 245 8.00 -6.76 -7.62
C VAL A 245 7.01 -7.59 -8.43
N ALA A 246 5.81 -7.05 -8.69
CA ALA A 246 4.78 -7.74 -9.47
C ALA A 246 5.23 -8.02 -10.92
N VAL A 247 5.93 -7.08 -11.55
CA VAL A 247 6.55 -7.27 -12.87
C VAL A 247 7.70 -8.29 -12.78
N GLY A 248 8.52 -8.19 -11.72
CA GLY A 248 9.62 -9.12 -11.47
C GLY A 248 9.19 -10.59 -11.42
N ARG A 249 8.01 -10.90 -10.87
CA ARG A 249 7.46 -12.28 -10.83
C ARG A 249 7.22 -12.92 -12.21
N LYS A 250 7.25 -12.13 -13.30
CA LYS A 250 7.23 -12.68 -14.67
C LYS A 250 8.60 -13.14 -15.14
N ASN A 251 9.66 -12.66 -14.48
CA ASN A 251 11.06 -12.89 -14.84
C ASN A 251 11.78 -13.82 -13.85
N TRP A 252 11.25 -14.03 -12.65
CA TRP A 252 11.75 -15.00 -11.67
C TRP A 252 10.59 -15.71 -10.95
N THR A 253 10.76 -17.00 -10.67
CA THR A 253 9.70 -17.88 -10.14
C THR A 253 9.68 -17.92 -8.61
N PHE A 254 10.83 -17.80 -7.96
CA PHE A 254 11.01 -17.78 -6.51
C PHE A 254 12.36 -17.17 -6.11
N ALA A 255 12.49 -16.71 -4.87
CA ALA A 255 13.79 -16.48 -4.24
C ALA A 255 14.36 -17.79 -3.68
N GLY A 256 15.67 -18.01 -3.79
CA GLY A 256 16.32 -19.27 -3.37
C GLY A 256 16.43 -19.46 -1.85
N SER A 257 16.33 -18.38 -1.07
CA SER A 257 16.32 -18.39 0.40
C SER A 257 15.67 -17.09 0.93
N ASP A 258 15.47 -17.01 2.24
CA ASP A 258 15.00 -15.79 2.92
C ASP A 258 16.00 -14.63 2.77
N GLU A 259 17.30 -14.91 2.81
CA GLU A 259 18.36 -13.92 2.56
C GLU A 259 18.32 -13.41 1.12
N GLY A 260 18.13 -14.32 0.16
CA GLY A 260 17.94 -13.95 -1.25
C GLY A 260 16.68 -13.11 -1.45
N ALA A 261 15.61 -13.41 -0.72
CA ALA A 261 14.37 -12.63 -0.76
C ALA A 261 14.54 -11.23 -0.13
N ALA A 262 15.32 -11.10 0.94
CA ALA A 262 15.68 -9.81 1.54
C ALA A 262 16.53 -8.92 0.62
N GLY A 263 17.26 -9.54 -0.32
CA GLY A 263 18.00 -8.87 -1.38
C GLY A 263 17.15 -8.41 -2.58
N LEU A 264 15.91 -8.90 -2.73
CA LEU A 264 14.97 -8.45 -3.76
C LEU A 264 14.44 -7.05 -3.43
N ARG A 265 15.28 -6.04 -3.61
CA ARG A 265 14.91 -4.63 -3.48
C ARG A 265 14.85 -4.05 -4.88
N PRO A 266 13.67 -3.61 -5.35
CA PRO A 266 13.58 -2.88 -6.60
C PRO A 266 14.59 -1.73 -6.61
N SER A 267 15.41 -1.63 -7.65
CA SER A 267 16.20 -0.41 -7.82
C SER A 267 15.26 0.72 -8.22
N THR A 268 15.32 1.83 -7.50
CA THR A 268 14.64 3.05 -7.90
C THR A 268 15.37 3.61 -9.13
N ARG A 269 14.79 3.45 -10.32
CA ARG A 269 15.15 4.28 -11.49
C ARG A 269 14.48 5.63 -11.38
#